data_AF-A0A4U9D943-F1
#
_entry.id   AF-A0A4U9D943-F1
#
_cell.length_a   1.000
_cell.length_b   1.000
_cell.length_c   1.000
_cell.angle_alpha   90.00
_cell.angle_beta   90.00
_cell.angle_gamma   90.00
#
_symmetry.space_group_name_H-M   'P 1'
#
loop_
_entity.id
_entity.type
_entity.pdbx_description
1 polymer ?
#
loop_
_entity_poly.entity_id
_entity_poly.type
_entity_poly.pdbx_seq_one_letter_code
_entity_poly.pdbx_strand_id
1 'polypeptide(L)'
;MTDAKNRYPITPDTLFALGSLSKGVTAEAITLLVNEGRLHWDDTLAMLLPPETRLSADAKNITLLQLVTHTSGLPRQPMNLLSLEHLLAYLSDGENFYHELDGDGALGYLSTFNAPLVREPEYSNLGYAILGYILKYQTGESVEALASRMISSRWPCITPASCRQRFADTPGAPSGMRGISRNLKPAVR
;
A
#
# COMPACT_ATOMS: atom_id res chain seq x y z
N MET A 1 3.34 -25.77 1.32
CA MET A 1 4.80 -25.64 1.45
C MET A 1 5.22 -24.35 0.75
N THR A 2 6.18 -23.63 1.28
CA THR A 2 6.54 -22.26 0.81
C THR A 2 7.68 -22.25 -0.20
N ASP A 3 8.44 -23.35 -0.31
CA ASP A 3 9.56 -23.51 -1.23
C ASP A 3 9.44 -24.87 -1.94
N ALA A 4 9.52 -24.89 -3.27
CA ALA A 4 9.35 -26.10 -4.08
C ALA A 4 10.51 -27.11 -3.91
N LYS A 5 11.72 -26.62 -3.61
CA LYS A 5 12.94 -27.42 -3.43
C LYS A 5 13.10 -27.90 -1.99
N ASN A 6 13.04 -26.96 -1.05
CA ASN A 6 13.28 -27.19 0.38
C ASN A 6 12.02 -27.61 1.14
N ARG A 7 10.83 -27.46 0.53
CA ARG A 7 9.56 -27.98 1.04
C ARG A 7 9.20 -27.49 2.45
N TYR A 8 9.62 -26.28 2.81
CA TYR A 8 9.32 -25.69 4.11
C TYR A 8 7.80 -25.68 4.40
N PRO A 9 7.38 -26.06 5.62
CA PRO A 9 5.97 -26.07 5.99
C PRO A 9 5.39 -24.65 6.01
N ILE A 10 4.12 -24.52 5.66
CA ILE A 10 3.39 -23.25 5.87
C ILE A 10 3.05 -23.17 7.35
N THR A 11 3.39 -22.05 7.98
CA THR A 11 3.10 -21.73 9.37
C THR A 11 2.24 -20.46 9.45
N PRO A 12 1.61 -20.17 10.60
CA PRO A 12 0.94 -18.89 10.82
C PRO A 12 1.84 -17.65 10.63
N ASP A 13 3.16 -17.82 10.76
CA ASP A 13 4.16 -16.74 10.62
C ASP A 13 4.78 -16.68 9.20
N THR A 14 4.28 -17.49 8.26
CA THR A 14 4.75 -17.46 6.87
C THR A 14 4.33 -16.15 6.21
N LEU A 15 5.29 -15.43 5.64
CA LEU A 15 5.03 -14.21 4.87
C LEU A 15 4.53 -14.55 3.47
N PHE A 16 3.50 -13.81 3.03
CA PHE A 16 2.96 -13.87 1.68
C PHE A 16 2.89 -12.46 1.08
N ALA A 17 3.09 -12.35 -0.23
CA ALA A 17 2.84 -11.11 -0.94
C ALA A 17 1.32 -10.81 -0.94
N LEU A 18 0.92 -9.68 -0.36
CA LEU A 18 -0.50 -9.29 -0.26
C LEU A 18 -1.11 -8.86 -1.60
N GLY A 19 -0.26 -8.48 -2.56
CA GLY A 19 -0.69 -7.98 -3.87
C GLY A 19 -1.64 -6.80 -3.73
N SER A 20 -2.75 -6.83 -4.46
CA SER A 20 -3.69 -5.71 -4.52
C SER A 20 -4.45 -5.43 -3.21
N LEU A 21 -4.36 -6.31 -2.21
CA LEU A 21 -4.87 -6.00 -0.86
C LEU A 21 -4.15 -4.78 -0.25
N SER A 22 -2.91 -4.51 -0.66
CA SER A 22 -2.17 -3.31 -0.25
C SER A 22 -2.90 -2.01 -0.62
N LYS A 23 -3.74 -2.00 -1.68
CA LYS A 23 -4.53 -0.82 -2.05
C LYS A 23 -5.49 -0.37 -0.95
N GLY A 24 -6.14 -1.31 -0.27
CA GLY A 24 -7.01 -1.00 0.86
C GLY A 24 -6.25 -0.32 1.99
N VAL A 25 -5.03 -0.79 2.26
CA VAL A 25 -4.13 -0.18 3.27
C VAL A 25 -3.71 1.23 2.86
N THR A 26 -3.31 1.43 1.60
CA THR A 26 -2.98 2.77 1.07
C THR A 26 -4.17 3.72 1.13
N ALA A 27 -5.37 3.27 0.74
CA ALA A 27 -6.58 4.08 0.77
C ALA A 27 -7.00 4.48 2.19
N GLU A 28 -6.86 3.58 3.17
CA GLU A 28 -7.08 3.90 4.58
C GLU A 28 -6.09 4.95 5.06
N ALA A 29 -4.80 4.84 4.69
CA ALA A 29 -3.79 5.82 5.06
C ALA A 29 -4.11 7.22 4.53
N ILE A 30 -4.59 7.31 3.29
CA ILE A 30 -5.05 8.56 2.69
C ILE A 30 -6.29 9.09 3.44
N THR A 31 -7.26 8.23 3.70
CA THR A 31 -8.50 8.60 4.41
C THR A 31 -8.19 9.21 5.79
N LEU A 32 -7.19 8.69 6.50
CA LEU A 32 -6.76 9.24 7.77
C LEU A 32 -6.13 10.62 7.62
N LEU A 33 -5.24 10.81 6.65
CA LEU A 33 -4.66 12.12 6.37
C LEU A 33 -5.71 13.15 5.96
N VAL A 34 -6.76 12.72 5.25
CA VAL A 34 -7.91 13.58 4.91
C VAL A 34 -8.71 13.94 6.16
N ASN A 35 -8.98 12.98 7.04
CA ASN A 35 -9.66 13.25 8.31
C ASN A 35 -8.85 14.17 9.25
N GLU A 36 -7.52 14.14 9.16
CA GLU A 36 -6.61 15.05 9.87
C GLU A 36 -6.53 16.45 9.23
N GLY A 37 -7.18 16.68 8.08
CA GLY A 37 -7.13 17.94 7.33
C GLY A 37 -5.77 18.20 6.66
N ARG A 38 -4.93 17.16 6.51
CA ARG A 38 -3.61 17.26 5.88
C ARG A 38 -3.65 17.07 4.36
N LEU A 39 -4.68 16.38 3.88
CA LEU A 39 -5.00 16.20 2.47
C LEU A 39 -6.51 16.45 2.28
N HIS A 40 -6.93 16.73 1.06
CA HIS A 40 -8.32 16.86 0.69
C HIS A 40 -8.64 16.03 -0.55
N TRP A 41 -9.87 15.52 -0.62
CA TRP A 41 -10.29 14.66 -1.73
C TRP A 41 -10.26 15.35 -3.10
N ASP A 42 -10.40 16.68 -3.11
CA ASP A 42 -10.34 17.56 -4.26
C ASP A 42 -8.92 18.09 -4.55
N ASP A 43 -7.92 17.78 -3.72
CA ASP A 43 -6.53 18.12 -4.00
C ASP A 43 -6.13 17.49 -5.35
N THR A 44 -5.55 18.31 -6.21
CA THR A 44 -5.15 17.91 -7.55
C THR A 44 -3.71 17.45 -7.62
N LEU A 45 -3.32 16.70 -8.64
CA LEU A 45 -1.93 16.32 -8.87
C LEU A 45 -0.99 17.52 -8.96
N ALA A 46 -1.47 18.65 -9.50
CA ALA A 46 -0.68 19.89 -9.54
C ALA A 46 -0.38 20.46 -8.14
N MET A 47 -1.20 20.15 -7.14
CA MET A 47 -1.01 20.56 -5.74
C MET A 47 -0.21 19.53 -4.93
N LEU A 48 -0.37 18.25 -5.26
CA LEU A 48 0.14 17.13 -4.46
C LEU A 48 1.54 16.66 -4.85
N LEU A 49 2.00 17.01 -6.06
CA LEU A 49 3.30 16.59 -6.59
C LEU A 49 4.33 17.73 -6.53
N PRO A 50 5.64 17.41 -6.57
CA PRO A 50 6.68 18.42 -6.66
C PRO A 50 6.44 19.40 -7.82
N PRO A 51 6.63 20.73 -7.63
CA PRO A 51 6.37 21.74 -8.67
C PRO A 51 7.10 21.52 -10.00
N GLU A 52 8.25 20.85 -9.97
CA GLU A 52 9.08 20.48 -11.12
C GLU A 52 8.51 19.30 -11.92
N THR A 53 7.49 18.60 -11.40
CA THR A 53 6.87 17.46 -12.07
C THR A 53 6.20 17.92 -13.35
N ARG A 54 6.58 17.32 -14.48
CA ARG A 54 5.98 17.62 -15.77
C ARG A 54 4.61 16.96 -15.89
N LEU A 55 3.56 17.77 -15.92
CA LEU A 55 2.16 17.34 -16.03
C LEU A 55 1.51 17.91 -17.29
N SER A 56 0.76 17.08 -18.02
CA SER A 56 -0.15 17.54 -19.06
C SER A 56 -1.29 18.38 -18.47
N ALA A 57 -2.04 19.11 -19.31
CA ALA A 57 -3.19 19.90 -18.86
C ALA A 57 -4.25 19.03 -18.17
N ASP A 58 -4.47 17.82 -18.68
CA ASP A 58 -5.42 16.87 -18.09
C ASP A 58 -4.88 16.26 -16.79
N ALA A 59 -3.59 15.88 -16.76
CA ALA A 59 -2.98 15.28 -15.58
C ALA A 59 -3.02 16.22 -14.38
N LYS A 60 -2.81 17.52 -14.60
CA LYS A 60 -2.89 18.55 -13.55
C LYS A 60 -4.22 18.54 -12.80
N ASN A 61 -5.32 18.16 -13.46
CA ASN A 61 -6.67 18.19 -12.90
C ASN A 61 -7.12 16.86 -12.29
N ILE A 62 -6.28 15.82 -12.32
CA ILE A 62 -6.59 14.56 -11.63
C ILE A 62 -6.61 14.83 -10.12
N THR A 63 -7.69 14.44 -9.46
CA THR A 63 -7.89 14.61 -8.02
C THR A 63 -7.44 13.38 -7.22
N LEU A 64 -7.16 13.59 -5.94
CA LEU A 64 -6.87 12.52 -4.98
C LEU A 64 -7.99 11.47 -4.95
N LEU A 65 -9.26 11.91 -4.92
CA LEU A 65 -10.41 11.02 -4.95
C LEU A 65 -10.40 10.13 -6.20
N GLN A 66 -10.17 10.72 -7.37
CA GLN A 66 -10.16 9.98 -8.64
C GLN A 66 -9.09 8.89 -8.69
N LEU A 67 -7.93 9.10 -8.06
CA LEU A 67 -6.89 8.07 -7.97
C LEU A 67 -7.34 6.91 -7.09
N VAL A 68 -7.89 7.20 -5.90
CA VAL A 68 -8.33 6.18 -4.92
C VAL A 68 -9.49 5.35 -5.47
N THR A 69 -10.42 5.99 -6.19
CA THR A 69 -11.62 5.35 -6.76
C THR A 69 -11.42 4.80 -8.16
N HIS A 70 -10.21 4.83 -8.71
CA HIS A 70 -9.92 4.34 -10.05
C HIS A 70 -10.70 5.07 -11.17
N THR A 71 -11.03 6.35 -11.00
CA THR A 71 -11.80 7.16 -11.97
C THR A 71 -10.99 8.31 -12.58
N SER A 72 -9.67 8.25 -12.50
CA SER A 72 -8.76 9.24 -13.10
C SER A 72 -8.63 9.11 -14.63
N GLY A 73 -9.00 7.95 -15.19
CA GLY A 73 -8.74 7.60 -16.58
C GLY A 73 -7.30 7.15 -16.86
N LEU A 74 -6.48 6.97 -15.81
CA LEU A 74 -5.16 6.36 -15.94
C LEU A 74 -5.29 4.86 -16.27
N PRO A 75 -4.45 4.33 -17.15
CA PRO A 75 -4.49 2.92 -17.51
C PRO A 75 -4.10 2.04 -16.33
N ARG A 76 -4.34 0.72 -16.45
CA ARG A 76 -3.86 -0.28 -15.48
C ARG A 76 -2.40 -0.08 -15.10
N GLN A 77 -1.53 0.00 -16.09
CA GLN A 77 -0.11 0.32 -16.00
C GLN A 77 0.34 0.77 -17.39
N PRO A 78 1.44 1.52 -17.53
CA PRO A 78 1.99 1.82 -18.85
C PRO A 78 2.29 0.51 -19.59
N MET A 79 1.60 0.25 -20.68
CA MET A 79 1.87 -0.92 -21.54
C MET A 79 2.76 -0.46 -22.69
N ASN A 80 4.07 -0.42 -22.45
CA ASN A 80 5.10 -0.07 -23.42
C ASN A 80 6.06 -1.27 -23.63
N LEU A 81 7.04 -1.15 -24.54
CA LEU A 81 8.01 -2.22 -24.77
C LEU A 81 8.78 -2.62 -23.49
N LEU A 82 9.07 -1.65 -22.62
CA LEU A 82 9.74 -1.88 -21.34
C LEU A 82 8.87 -2.72 -20.39
N SER A 83 7.56 -2.48 -20.34
CA SER A 83 6.62 -3.27 -19.54
C SER A 83 6.54 -4.73 -20.00
N LEU A 84 6.77 -5.00 -21.30
CA LEU A 84 6.84 -6.37 -21.81
C LEU A 84 8.16 -7.04 -21.42
N GLU A 85 9.28 -6.31 -21.48
CA GLU A 85 10.58 -6.80 -20.98
C GLU A 85 10.52 -7.11 -19.47
N HIS A 86 9.92 -6.23 -18.68
CA HIS A 86 9.70 -6.46 -17.24
C HIS A 86 8.75 -7.64 -16.98
N LEU A 87 7.73 -7.86 -17.83
CA LEU A 87 6.86 -9.04 -17.73
C LEU A 87 7.67 -10.32 -17.96
N LEU A 88 8.52 -10.32 -18.98
CA LEU A 88 9.37 -11.46 -19.31
C LEU A 88 10.40 -11.72 -18.22
N ALA A 89 11.00 -10.68 -17.64
CA ALA A 89 11.92 -10.79 -16.50
C ALA A 89 11.23 -11.34 -15.24
N TYR A 90 10.02 -10.85 -14.92
CA TYR A 90 9.21 -11.37 -13.81
C TYR A 90 8.86 -12.85 -14.02
N LEU A 91 8.47 -13.24 -15.23
CA LEU A 91 8.11 -14.63 -15.55
C LEU A 91 9.32 -15.57 -15.61
N SER A 92 10.51 -15.05 -15.94
CA SER A 92 11.75 -15.83 -16.00
C SER A 92 12.38 -16.01 -14.62
N ASP A 93 12.63 -14.90 -13.93
CA ASP A 93 13.57 -14.86 -12.80
C ASP A 93 12.89 -14.37 -11.50
N GLY A 94 11.61 -13.99 -11.56
CA GLY A 94 10.85 -13.48 -10.42
C GLY A 94 11.14 -12.01 -10.09
N GLU A 95 11.82 -11.29 -10.98
CA GLU A 95 12.16 -9.87 -10.85
C GLU A 95 10.90 -8.98 -10.73
N ASN A 96 11.01 -7.82 -10.06
CA ASN A 96 9.85 -6.99 -9.76
C ASN A 96 9.23 -6.38 -11.02
N PHE A 97 8.07 -6.92 -11.42
CA PHE A 97 7.29 -6.43 -12.56
C PHE A 97 6.92 -4.94 -12.50
N TYR A 98 6.91 -4.35 -11.30
CA TYR A 98 6.47 -2.99 -11.04
C TYR A 98 7.60 -1.96 -10.91
N HIS A 99 8.82 -2.26 -11.38
CA HIS A 99 9.95 -1.31 -11.30
C HIS A 99 9.64 0.08 -11.90
N GLU A 100 8.84 0.16 -12.97
CA GLU A 100 8.42 1.45 -13.56
C GLU A 100 7.43 2.23 -12.69
N LEU A 101 6.82 1.58 -11.70
CA LEU A 101 5.93 2.19 -10.73
C LEU A 101 6.66 2.68 -9.48
N ASP A 102 7.97 2.44 -9.37
CA ASP A 102 8.79 2.88 -8.25
C ASP A 102 9.36 4.29 -8.48
N GLY A 103 9.30 5.12 -7.43
CA GLY A 103 9.90 6.46 -7.42
C GLY A 103 9.33 7.38 -8.51
N ASP A 104 10.22 8.14 -9.15
CA ASP A 104 9.84 9.14 -10.17
C ASP A 104 9.41 8.50 -11.51
N GLY A 105 9.68 7.19 -11.72
CA GLY A 105 9.32 6.47 -12.94
C GLY A 105 7.82 6.48 -13.22
N ALA A 106 7.01 6.38 -12.16
CA ALA A 106 5.55 6.43 -12.23
C ALA A 106 5.02 7.77 -12.76
N LEU A 107 5.78 8.85 -12.58
CA LEU A 107 5.36 10.20 -12.96
C LEU A 107 5.58 10.50 -14.45
N GLY A 108 6.46 9.76 -15.13
CA GLY A 108 6.83 10.02 -16.52
C GLY A 108 5.61 10.04 -17.47
N TYR A 109 4.65 9.14 -17.23
CA TYR A 109 3.41 9.03 -18.01
C TYR A 109 2.51 10.26 -17.90
N LEU A 110 2.56 11.00 -16.78
CA LEU A 110 1.68 12.15 -16.55
C LEU A 110 1.98 13.33 -17.48
N SER A 111 3.18 13.39 -18.06
CA SER A 111 3.57 14.45 -18.98
C SER A 111 2.85 14.37 -20.34
N THR A 112 2.44 13.17 -20.75
CA THR A 112 1.80 12.89 -22.04
C THR A 112 0.37 12.36 -21.91
N PHE A 113 -0.14 12.25 -20.68
CA PHE A 113 -1.50 11.79 -20.41
C PHE A 113 -2.56 12.68 -21.04
N ASN A 114 -3.58 12.07 -21.64
CA ASN A 114 -4.80 12.73 -22.07
C ASN A 114 -5.99 12.03 -21.42
N ALA A 115 -6.92 12.79 -20.86
CA ALA A 115 -8.10 12.23 -20.22
C ALA A 115 -9.01 11.56 -21.26
N PRO A 116 -9.60 10.40 -20.95
CA PRO A 116 -10.61 9.81 -21.83
C PRO A 116 -11.85 10.72 -21.88
N LEU A 117 -12.53 10.73 -23.04
CA LEU A 117 -13.75 11.49 -23.25
C LEU A 117 -14.87 11.10 -22.28
N VAL A 118 -14.91 9.81 -21.92
CA VAL A 118 -15.84 9.26 -20.92
C VAL A 118 -15.00 8.76 -19.75
N ARG A 119 -15.30 9.24 -18.55
CA ARG A 119 -14.65 8.79 -17.31
C ARG A 119 -15.46 7.67 -16.69
N GLU A 120 -14.94 6.46 -16.78
CA GLU A 120 -15.48 5.28 -16.10
C GLU A 120 -14.44 4.75 -15.09
N PRO A 121 -14.86 3.99 -14.06
CA PRO A 121 -13.93 3.32 -13.18
C PRO A 121 -13.06 2.31 -13.95
N GLU A 122 -11.76 2.57 -14.03
CA GLU A 122 -10.75 1.68 -14.63
C GLU A 122 -9.65 1.37 -13.61
N TYR A 123 -9.53 0.09 -13.25
CA TYR A 123 -8.54 -0.36 -12.28
C TYR A 123 -7.12 0.03 -12.70
N SER A 124 -6.45 0.82 -11.85
CA SER A 124 -5.14 1.41 -12.14
C SER A 124 -4.12 1.10 -11.03
N ASN A 125 -3.10 0.31 -11.37
CA ASN A 125 -1.88 0.18 -10.56
C ASN A 125 -1.06 1.45 -10.64
N LEU A 126 -0.99 2.11 -11.81
CA LEU A 126 -0.31 3.39 -11.99
C LEU A 126 -0.88 4.47 -11.06
N GLY A 127 -2.21 4.57 -10.95
CA GLY A 127 -2.86 5.48 -10.02
C GLY A 127 -2.44 5.25 -8.57
N TYR A 128 -2.34 3.99 -8.14
CA TYR A 128 -1.89 3.66 -6.78
C TYR A 128 -0.37 3.83 -6.57
N ALA A 129 0.44 3.69 -7.61
CA ALA A 129 1.85 4.04 -7.57
C ALA A 129 2.04 5.54 -7.32
N ILE A 130 1.27 6.37 -8.03
CA ILE A 130 1.24 7.82 -7.84
C ILE A 130 0.76 8.17 -6.42
N LEU A 131 -0.25 7.47 -5.88
CA LEU A 131 -0.66 7.65 -4.48
C LEU A 131 0.47 7.34 -3.49
N GLY A 132 1.22 6.26 -3.71
CA GLY A 132 2.39 5.94 -2.90
C GLY A 132 3.45 7.04 -2.95
N TYR A 133 3.68 7.62 -4.13
CA TYR A 133 4.56 8.77 -4.30
C TYR A 133 4.07 10.00 -3.54
N ILE A 134 2.80 10.37 -3.71
CA ILE A 134 2.17 11.53 -3.05
C ILE A 134 2.30 11.40 -1.54
N LEU A 135 2.00 10.22 -0.98
CA LEU A 135 2.13 9.98 0.45
C LEU A 135 3.57 10.21 0.91
N LYS A 136 4.55 9.62 0.22
CA LYS A 136 5.97 9.80 0.54
C LYS A 136 6.40 11.26 0.47
N TYR A 137 5.96 12.00 -0.55
CA TYR A 137 6.31 13.41 -0.73
C TYR A 137 5.69 14.30 0.35
N GLN A 138 4.40 14.13 0.61
CA GLN A 138 3.63 14.99 1.52
C GLN A 138 3.87 14.70 3.00
N THR A 139 4.30 13.49 3.35
CA THR A 139 4.54 13.10 4.76
C THR A 139 5.99 12.85 5.11
N GLY A 140 6.85 12.58 4.11
CA GLY A 140 8.22 12.08 4.32
C GLY A 140 8.27 10.60 4.75
N GLU A 141 7.13 9.92 4.85
CA GLU A 141 7.01 8.53 5.32
C GLU A 141 6.61 7.59 4.16
N SER A 142 7.09 6.35 4.17
CA SER A 142 6.60 5.34 3.22
C SER A 142 5.17 4.90 3.56
N VAL A 143 4.47 4.29 2.59
CA VAL A 143 3.13 3.74 2.82
C VAL A 143 3.15 2.69 3.93
N GLU A 144 4.21 1.88 4.00
CA GLU A 144 4.41 0.87 5.03
C GLU A 144 4.59 1.50 6.42
N ALA A 145 5.35 2.59 6.52
CA ALA A 145 5.54 3.31 7.78
C ALA A 145 4.23 3.94 8.26
N LEU A 146 3.50 4.61 7.35
CA LEU A 146 2.18 5.16 7.63
C LEU A 146 1.21 4.06 8.06
N ALA A 147 1.11 2.98 7.28
CA ALA A 147 0.25 1.85 7.57
C ALA A 147 0.61 1.21 8.91
N SER A 148 1.89 0.93 9.18
CA SER A 148 2.34 0.34 10.43
C SER A 148 1.98 1.22 11.63
N ARG A 149 2.17 2.53 11.52
CA ARG A 149 1.77 3.50 12.56
C ARG A 149 0.27 3.51 12.78
N MET A 150 -0.52 3.53 11.71
CA MET A 150 -1.98 3.59 11.77
C MET A 150 -2.58 2.31 12.34
N ILE A 151 -2.08 1.17 11.86
CA ILE A 151 -2.45 -0.16 12.30
C ILE A 151 -2.09 -0.35 13.76
N SER A 152 -0.88 0.01 14.18
CA SER A 152 -0.43 -0.12 15.57
C SER A 152 -1.17 0.81 16.53
N SER A 153 -1.55 2.02 16.08
CA SER A 153 -2.26 3.00 16.92
C SER A 153 -3.75 2.72 17.07
N ARG A 154 -4.42 2.18 16.04
CA ARG A 154 -5.87 1.86 16.10
C ARG A 154 -6.17 0.40 16.47
N TRP A 155 -5.28 -0.52 16.08
CA TRP A 155 -5.35 -1.94 16.45
C TRP A 155 -4.06 -2.40 17.10
N PRO A 156 -3.85 -2.09 18.39
CA PRO A 156 -2.71 -2.61 19.15
C PRO A 156 -2.63 -4.14 19.23
N CYS A 157 -3.63 -4.85 18.69
CA CYS A 157 -3.84 -6.30 18.79
C CYS A 157 -3.76 -6.99 17.41
N ILE A 158 -2.65 -6.83 16.68
CA ILE A 158 -2.45 -7.49 15.38
C ILE A 158 -1.43 -8.62 15.43
N THR A 159 -0.61 -8.68 16.48
CA THR A 159 0.26 -9.84 16.70
C THR A 159 -0.40 -10.82 17.69
N PRO A 160 -0.22 -12.14 17.53
CA PRO A 160 -0.69 -13.12 18.51
C PRO A 160 -0.14 -12.87 19.93
N ALA A 161 1.03 -12.24 20.04
CA ALA A 161 1.64 -11.84 21.31
C ALA A 161 0.90 -10.66 21.95
N SER A 162 0.61 -9.59 21.18
CA SER A 162 -0.05 -8.39 21.71
C SER A 162 -1.55 -8.58 21.97
N CYS A 163 -2.20 -9.53 21.30
CA CYS A 163 -3.59 -9.94 21.62
C CYS A 163 -3.73 -10.61 22.99
N ARG A 164 -2.78 -11.48 23.36
CA ARG A 164 -2.87 -12.29 24.60
C ARG A 164 -2.85 -11.46 25.86
N GLN A 165 -2.08 -10.37 25.89
CA GLN A 165 -2.02 -9.46 27.04
C GLN A 165 -3.33 -8.69 27.24
N ARG A 166 -3.96 -8.20 26.17
CA ARG A 166 -5.15 -7.35 26.31
C ARG A 166 -6.42 -8.10 26.71
N PHE A 167 -6.58 -9.36 26.29
CA PHE A 167 -7.70 -10.20 26.76
C PHE A 167 -7.61 -10.53 28.25
N ALA A 168 -6.41 -10.59 28.82
CA ALA A 168 -6.22 -10.78 30.25
C ALA A 168 -6.60 -9.53 31.08
N ASP A 169 -6.47 -8.34 30.49
CA ASP A 169 -6.66 -7.04 31.14
C ASP A 169 -8.06 -6.44 30.94
N THR A 170 -8.96 -7.12 30.23
CA THR A 170 -10.34 -6.63 29.99
C THR A 170 -11.25 -6.93 31.20
N PRO A 171 -11.93 -5.92 31.80
CA PRO A 171 -12.87 -6.15 32.89
C PRO A 171 -14.04 -7.03 32.41
N GLY A 172 -14.21 -8.22 33.03
CA GLY A 172 -15.27 -9.18 32.67
C GLY A 172 -14.82 -10.44 31.93
N ALA A 173 -13.51 -10.65 31.72
CA ALA A 173 -13.01 -11.89 31.12
C ALA A 173 -13.37 -13.12 32.00
N PRO A 174 -13.91 -14.21 31.41
CA PRO A 174 -14.34 -15.40 32.15
C PRO A 174 -13.15 -16.02 32.90
N SER A 175 -13.39 -16.42 34.16
CA SER A 175 -12.37 -16.83 35.13
C SER A 175 -11.55 -18.07 34.76
N GLY A 176 -11.92 -18.79 33.69
CA GLY A 176 -11.31 -20.06 33.27
C GLY A 176 -9.97 -19.97 32.53
N MET A 177 -9.45 -18.78 32.20
CA MET A 177 -8.18 -18.64 31.45
C MET A 177 -7.08 -17.87 32.21
N ARG A 178 -7.14 -17.81 33.55
CA ARG A 178 -6.04 -17.26 34.38
C ARG A 178 -4.91 -18.26 34.69
N GLY A 179 -4.75 -19.31 33.88
CA GLY A 179 -3.99 -20.51 34.26
C GLY A 179 -2.86 -20.97 33.34
N ILE A 180 -2.46 -20.24 32.31
CA ILE A 180 -1.33 -20.63 31.44
C ILE A 180 -0.28 -19.52 31.40
N SER A 181 0.23 -19.16 32.57
CA SER A 181 1.39 -18.28 32.71
C SER A 181 2.31 -18.79 33.80
N ARG A 182 2.74 -20.06 33.70
CA ARG A 182 3.95 -20.56 34.39
C ARG A 182 4.60 -21.62 33.51
N ASN A 183 5.88 -21.40 33.22
CA ASN A 183 6.84 -22.30 32.57
C ASN A 183 7.07 -22.09 31.07
N LEU A 184 7.69 -20.96 30.71
CA LEU A 184 8.76 -20.99 29.72
C LEU A 184 9.95 -20.24 30.34
N LYS A 185 10.98 -21.00 30.75
CA LYS A 185 12.28 -20.46 31.14
C LYS A 185 12.91 -19.75 29.93
N PRO A 186 13.68 -18.67 30.12
CA PRO A 186 14.41 -18.05 29.03
C PRO A 186 15.45 -19.04 28.47
N ALA A 187 15.42 -19.28 27.17
CA ALA A 187 16.50 -19.94 26.47
C ALA A 187 17.74 -19.03 26.52
N VAL A 188 18.83 -19.58 27.02
CA VAL A 188 20.13 -18.93 27.22
C VAL A 188 20.87 -18.86 25.88
N ARG A 189 21.38 -17.66 25.59
CA ARG A 189 22.44 -17.22 24.65
C ARG A 189 22.31 -17.61 23.17
#